data_AF-A0A428Q070-F1
#
_entry.id   AF-A0A428Q070-F1
#
_cell.length_a   1.000
_cell.length_b   1.000
_cell.length_c   1.000
_cell.angle_alpha   90.00
_cell.angle_beta   90.00
_cell.angle_gamma   90.00
#
_symmetry.space_group_name_H-M   'P 1'
#
loop_
_entity.id
_entity.type
_entity.pdbx_description
1 polymer ?
#
loop_
_entity_poly.entity_id
_entity_poly.type
_entity_poly.pdbx_seq_one_letter_code
_entity_poly.pdbx_strand_id
1 'polypeptide(L)'
;MKFSTVLFTFAATAFAAPLSKRAVFSTSSYNDLSISGGTAGNAAQEALQKLGGLPNDLTTVEESDIDFLNSVNQIANDAETDAFNPAIDAASGEEADALQRGKIKNKVLKLTATMLKLQIQQAQGEDVTEKMETENQKLQNNISQDEEAAGQASTFLSFDATTD
;
A
#
# COMPACT_ATOMS: atom_id res chain seq x y z
N MET A 1 2.63 60.20 47.14
CA MET A 1 3.46 59.77 46.00
C MET A 1 2.57 59.01 45.03
N LYS A 2 2.54 59.44 43.77
CA LYS A 2 1.71 58.88 42.70
C LYS A 2 2.35 57.59 42.19
N PHE A 3 1.59 56.51 42.04
CA PHE A 3 2.03 55.34 41.28
C PHE A 3 0.98 54.99 40.23
N SER A 4 1.34 55.25 38.97
CA SER A 4 0.60 54.87 37.77
C SER A 4 0.78 53.39 37.50
N THR A 5 -0.33 52.67 37.32
CA THR A 5 -0.33 51.28 36.82
C THR A 5 -0.54 51.32 35.31
N VAL A 6 0.49 50.95 34.55
CA VAL A 6 0.40 50.73 33.10
C VAL A 6 0.10 49.24 32.89
N LEU A 7 -1.11 48.93 32.43
CA LEU A 7 -1.49 47.59 31.98
C LEU A 7 -0.91 47.38 30.57
N PHE A 8 0.05 46.47 30.42
CA PHE A 8 0.50 45.98 29.12
C PHE A 8 -0.39 44.79 28.72
N THR A 9 -1.29 44.99 27.77
CA THR A 9 -2.06 43.92 27.14
C THR A 9 -1.20 43.24 26.07
N PHE A 10 -0.80 41.99 26.32
CA PHE A 10 -0.11 41.15 25.36
C PHE A 10 -1.15 40.46 24.47
N ALA A 11 -1.33 40.95 23.24
CA ALA A 11 -2.14 40.27 22.23
C ALA A 11 -1.31 39.17 21.59
N ALA A 12 -1.58 37.91 21.93
CA ALA A 12 -0.98 36.76 21.28
C ALA A 12 -1.67 36.52 19.92
N THR A 13 -0.98 36.83 18.82
CA THR A 13 -1.40 36.44 17.48
C THR A 13 -0.96 34.99 17.23
N ALA A 14 -1.92 34.06 17.17
CA ALA A 14 -1.66 32.71 16.71
C ALA A 14 -1.49 32.74 15.19
N PHE A 15 -0.25 32.63 14.70
CA PHE A 15 0.01 32.33 13.29
C PHE A 15 -0.33 30.85 13.06
N ALA A 16 -1.45 30.58 12.39
CA ALA A 16 -1.68 29.26 11.79
C ALA A 16 -0.67 29.10 10.64
N ALA A 17 0.42 28.40 10.90
CA ALA A 17 1.33 27.99 9.84
C ALA A 17 0.55 27.13 8.82
N PRO A 18 0.80 27.28 7.51
CA PRO A 18 0.19 26.39 6.53
C PRO A 18 0.58 24.94 6.88
N LEU A 19 -0.41 24.06 6.97
CA LEU A 19 -0.19 22.63 7.11
C LEU A 19 0.54 22.17 5.85
N SER A 20 1.86 21.99 5.93
CA SER A 20 2.64 21.38 4.86
C SER A 20 2.08 19.97 4.61
N LYS A 21 1.82 19.66 3.34
CA LYS A 21 1.51 18.30 2.91
C LYS A 21 2.63 17.38 3.40
N ARG A 22 2.27 16.23 3.98
CA ARG A 22 3.21 15.29 4.59
C ARG A 22 2.98 13.91 4.01
N ALA A 23 4.06 13.30 3.52
CA ALA A 23 4.08 11.90 3.10
C ALA A 23 3.60 10.99 4.24
N VAL A 24 2.70 10.07 3.90
CA VAL A 24 2.17 9.07 4.81
C VAL A 24 3.13 7.89 4.93
N PHE A 25 3.69 7.49 3.80
CA PHE A 25 4.56 6.31 3.71
C PHE A 25 6.02 6.67 3.94
N SER A 26 6.77 5.67 4.39
CA SER A 26 8.22 5.73 4.56
C SER A 26 8.84 4.49 3.96
N THR A 27 10.12 4.58 3.59
CA THR A 27 10.90 3.45 3.06
C THR A 27 10.64 2.17 3.84
N SER A 28 10.27 1.12 3.12
CA SER A 28 9.93 -0.19 3.67
C SER A 28 10.54 -1.29 2.81
N SER A 29 10.92 -2.40 3.43
CA SER A 29 11.37 -3.58 2.67
C SER A 29 10.18 -4.37 2.13
N TYR A 30 10.40 -5.18 1.09
CA TYR A 30 9.40 -6.16 0.64
C TYR A 30 8.95 -7.05 1.80
N ASN A 31 9.89 -7.55 2.60
CA ASN A 31 9.60 -8.47 3.70
C ASN A 31 8.68 -7.82 4.75
N ASP A 32 8.83 -6.53 5.00
CA ASP A 32 7.96 -5.78 5.90
C ASP A 32 6.58 -5.51 5.29
N LEU A 33 6.50 -5.36 3.97
CA LEU A 33 5.26 -5.09 3.24
C LEU A 33 4.47 -6.37 2.92
N SER A 34 5.16 -7.51 2.78
CA SER A 34 4.57 -8.73 2.26
C SER A 34 3.40 -9.22 3.11
N ILE A 35 2.38 -9.72 2.42
CA ILE A 35 1.20 -10.36 2.99
C ILE A 35 1.08 -11.82 2.53
N SER A 36 2.14 -12.39 1.95
CA SER A 36 2.10 -13.70 1.32
C SER A 36 1.97 -14.87 2.31
N GLY A 37 2.45 -14.71 3.54
CA GLY A 37 2.39 -15.75 4.57
C GLY A 37 1.06 -15.85 5.32
N GLY A 38 0.89 -16.96 6.04
CA GLY A 38 -0.17 -17.15 7.01
C GLY A 38 -1.32 -18.00 6.47
N THR A 39 -2.52 -17.43 6.47
CA THR A 39 -3.74 -18.10 6.02
C THR A 39 -4.36 -17.26 4.90
N ALA A 40 -4.87 -17.93 3.86
CA ALA A 40 -5.60 -17.27 2.79
C ALA A 40 -7.02 -16.89 3.23
N GLY A 41 -7.63 -15.94 2.51
CA GLY A 41 -9.02 -15.51 2.68
C GLY A 41 -9.21 -14.11 3.28
N ASN A 42 -8.14 -13.36 3.49
CA ASN A 42 -8.17 -12.01 4.06
C ASN A 42 -7.17 -11.03 3.40
N ALA A 43 -6.63 -11.36 2.22
CA ALA A 43 -5.57 -10.60 1.58
C ALA A 43 -5.95 -9.14 1.30
N ALA A 44 -7.22 -8.86 0.95
CA ALA A 44 -7.70 -7.50 0.75
C ALA A 44 -7.54 -6.65 2.02
N GLN A 45 -7.89 -7.21 3.19
CA GLN A 45 -7.76 -6.53 4.47
C GLN A 45 -6.29 -6.32 4.85
N GLU A 46 -5.44 -7.32 4.66
CA GLU A 46 -4.01 -7.23 4.95
C GLU A 46 -3.31 -6.20 4.06
N ALA A 47 -3.66 -6.14 2.77
CA ALA A 47 -3.13 -5.13 1.86
C ALA A 47 -3.51 -3.71 2.31
N LEU A 48 -4.77 -3.50 2.73
CA LEU A 48 -5.21 -2.21 3.28
C LEU A 48 -4.55 -1.86 4.60
N GLN A 49 -4.19 -2.84 5.43
CA GLN A 49 -3.42 -2.58 6.66
C GLN A 49 -1.99 -2.12 6.36
N LYS A 50 -1.36 -2.66 5.30
CA LYS A 50 -0.02 -2.25 4.87
C LYS A 50 0.01 -0.90 4.15
N LEU A 51 -1.02 -0.62 3.37
CA LEU A 51 -1.09 0.54 2.46
C LEU A 51 -2.15 1.58 2.89
N GLY A 52 -2.58 1.53 4.14
CA GLY A 52 -3.52 2.50 4.71
C GLY A 52 -2.85 3.78 5.18
N GLY A 53 -3.65 4.79 5.50
CA GLY A 53 -3.19 6.04 6.11
C GLY A 53 -3.21 7.26 5.21
N LEU A 54 -3.51 7.09 3.91
CA LEU A 54 -3.74 8.22 3.00
C LEU A 54 -4.84 9.15 3.52
N PRO A 55 -4.74 10.47 3.29
CA PRO A 55 -5.77 11.42 3.65
C PRO A 55 -7.06 11.15 2.85
N ASN A 56 -8.20 11.55 3.41
CA ASN A 56 -9.49 11.47 2.70
C ASN A 56 -9.51 12.35 1.44
N ASP A 57 -8.77 13.47 1.47
CA ASP A 57 -8.60 14.35 0.30
C ASP A 57 -7.34 13.95 -0.47
N LEU A 58 -7.53 13.13 -1.50
CA LEU A 58 -6.45 12.59 -2.33
C LEU A 58 -5.73 13.66 -3.17
N THR A 59 -6.31 14.86 -3.34
CA THR A 59 -5.65 15.98 -4.03
C THR A 59 -4.46 16.54 -3.24
N THR A 60 -4.39 16.20 -1.94
CA THR A 60 -3.35 16.64 -1.01
C THR A 60 -2.19 15.66 -0.86
N VAL A 61 -2.29 14.47 -1.46
CA VAL A 61 -1.25 13.45 -1.40
C VAL A 61 0.02 13.94 -2.10
N GLU A 62 1.17 13.63 -1.49
CA GLU A 62 2.49 14.01 -2.00
C GLU A 62 2.99 13.04 -3.06
N GLU A 63 3.83 13.52 -3.98
CA GLU A 63 4.46 12.69 -5.02
C GLU A 63 5.24 11.51 -4.42
N SER A 64 5.88 11.69 -3.26
CA SER A 64 6.60 10.61 -2.58
C SER A 64 5.71 9.44 -2.14
N ASP A 65 4.43 9.67 -1.86
CA ASP A 65 3.48 8.59 -1.57
C ASP A 65 3.07 7.87 -2.86
N ILE A 66 2.96 8.59 -3.98
CA ILE A 66 2.71 8.03 -5.32
C ILE A 66 3.91 7.15 -5.74
N ASP A 67 5.13 7.63 -5.54
CA ASP A 67 6.38 6.91 -5.78
C ASP A 67 6.46 5.65 -4.92
N PHE A 68 6.18 5.77 -3.61
CA PHE A 68 6.13 4.62 -2.72
C PHE A 68 5.17 3.54 -3.22
N LEU A 69 3.93 3.91 -3.58
CA LEU A 69 2.94 2.96 -4.11
C LEU A 69 3.40 2.33 -5.43
N ASN A 70 4.11 3.09 -6.26
CA ASN A 70 4.71 2.56 -7.48
C ASN A 70 5.84 1.55 -7.18
N SER A 71 6.72 1.85 -6.22
CA SER A 71 7.77 0.94 -5.78
C SER A 71 7.19 -0.35 -5.19
N VAL A 72 6.13 -0.28 -4.37
CA VAL A 72 5.42 -1.47 -3.87
C VAL A 72 4.94 -2.35 -5.03
N ASN A 73 4.38 -1.75 -6.09
CA ASN A 73 3.93 -2.50 -7.26
C ASN A 73 5.10 -3.21 -7.98
N GLN A 74 6.20 -2.50 -8.21
CA GLN A 74 7.38 -3.02 -8.90
C GLN A 74 8.01 -4.16 -8.11
N ILE A 75 8.26 -3.95 -6.82
CA ILE A 75 8.90 -4.95 -5.98
C ILE A 75 8.02 -6.20 -5.83
N ALA A 76 6.70 -6.04 -5.68
CA ALA A 76 5.79 -7.18 -5.64
C ALA A 76 5.73 -7.91 -6.99
N ASN A 77 5.92 -7.20 -8.11
CA ASN A 77 6.04 -7.82 -9.42
C ASN A 77 7.35 -8.62 -9.55
N ASP A 78 8.46 -8.08 -9.07
CA ASP A 78 9.76 -8.76 -9.13
C ASP A 78 9.79 -9.97 -8.20
N ALA A 79 9.21 -9.88 -6.99
CA ALA A 79 9.01 -11.03 -6.11
C ALA A 79 8.14 -12.11 -6.78
N GLU A 80 7.15 -11.72 -7.59
CA GLU A 80 6.35 -12.69 -8.36
C GLU A 80 7.20 -13.44 -9.39
N THR A 81 8.04 -12.72 -10.16
CA THR A 81 8.85 -13.32 -11.23
C THR A 81 10.05 -14.10 -10.72
N ASP A 82 10.70 -13.60 -9.66
CA ASP A 82 12.04 -14.04 -9.27
C ASP A 82 12.04 -14.89 -7.99
N ALA A 83 10.98 -14.84 -7.18
CA ALA A 83 10.81 -15.68 -5.99
C ALA A 83 9.66 -16.69 -6.15
N PHE A 84 8.44 -16.23 -6.43
CA PHE A 84 7.29 -17.13 -6.46
C PHE A 84 7.29 -18.08 -7.65
N ASN A 85 7.50 -17.60 -8.88
CA ASN A 85 7.48 -18.48 -10.06
C ASN A 85 8.52 -19.61 -9.94
N PRO A 86 9.80 -19.36 -9.62
CA PRO A 86 10.78 -20.43 -9.47
C PRO A 86 10.47 -21.38 -8.31
N ALA A 87 9.96 -20.87 -7.19
CA ALA A 87 9.60 -21.70 -6.04
C ALA A 87 8.42 -22.63 -6.35
N ILE A 88 7.39 -22.13 -7.05
CA ILE A 88 6.23 -22.92 -7.47
C ILE A 88 6.66 -24.00 -8.48
N ASP A 89 7.49 -23.64 -9.46
CA ASP A 89 7.98 -24.59 -10.47
C ASP A 89 8.83 -25.73 -9.86
N ALA A 90 9.49 -25.46 -8.74
CA ALA A 90 10.30 -26.44 -8.01
C ALA A 90 9.51 -27.29 -7.00
N ALA A 91 8.30 -26.88 -6.66
CA ALA A 91 7.46 -27.53 -5.65
C ALA A 91 6.40 -28.45 -6.27
N SER A 92 5.73 -29.26 -5.45
CA SER A 92 4.59 -30.07 -5.89
C SER A 92 3.59 -30.30 -4.76
N GLY A 93 2.36 -30.67 -5.12
CA GLY A 93 1.28 -30.91 -4.16
C GLY A 93 1.00 -29.69 -3.30
N GLU A 94 0.72 -29.92 -2.02
CA GLU A 94 0.32 -28.88 -1.07
C GLU A 94 1.36 -27.76 -0.91
N GLU A 95 2.66 -28.05 -1.10
CA GLU A 95 3.70 -27.03 -1.05
C GLU A 95 3.57 -26.03 -2.21
N ALA A 96 3.35 -26.53 -3.43
CA ALA A 96 3.09 -25.69 -4.60
C ALA A 96 1.79 -24.90 -4.44
N ASP A 97 0.73 -25.53 -3.90
CA ASP A 97 -0.54 -24.86 -3.67
C ASP A 97 -0.43 -23.74 -2.62
N ALA A 98 0.34 -23.96 -1.55
CA ALA A 98 0.61 -22.95 -0.53
C ALA A 98 1.44 -21.76 -1.06
N LEU A 99 2.42 -22.03 -1.92
CA LEU A 99 3.18 -21.00 -2.63
C LEU A 99 2.31 -20.22 -3.61
N GLN A 100 1.40 -20.90 -4.34
CA GLN A 100 0.46 -20.27 -5.24
C GLN A 100 -0.52 -19.35 -4.50
N ARG A 101 -1.01 -19.75 -3.32
CA ARG A 101 -1.80 -18.87 -2.44
C ARG A 101 -0.98 -17.67 -1.97
N GLY A 102 0.27 -17.87 -1.56
CA GLY A 102 1.18 -16.77 -1.21
C GLY A 102 1.39 -15.77 -2.36
N LYS A 103 1.54 -16.28 -3.60
CA LYS A 103 1.61 -15.47 -4.82
C LYS A 103 0.33 -14.69 -5.08
N ILE A 104 -0.85 -15.29 -4.85
CA ILE A 104 -2.15 -14.60 -4.97
C ILE A 104 -2.22 -13.42 -4.00
N LYS A 105 -1.88 -13.63 -2.72
CA LYS A 105 -1.83 -12.55 -1.72
C LYS A 105 -0.84 -11.44 -2.13
N ASN A 106 0.34 -11.81 -2.64
CA ASN A 106 1.31 -10.85 -3.20
C ASN A 106 0.72 -10.03 -4.36
N LYS A 107 -0.06 -10.65 -5.25
CA LYS A 107 -0.75 -9.94 -6.34
C LYS A 107 -1.84 -9.01 -5.83
N VAL A 108 -2.55 -9.36 -4.76
CA VAL A 108 -3.52 -8.46 -4.11
C VAL A 108 -2.81 -7.22 -3.57
N LEU A 109 -1.67 -7.36 -2.87
CA LEU A 109 -0.85 -6.22 -2.43
C LEU A 109 -0.42 -5.32 -3.62
N LYS A 110 0.13 -5.94 -4.67
CA LYS A 110 0.58 -5.26 -5.89
C LYS A 110 -0.53 -4.41 -6.51
N LEU A 111 -1.72 -4.99 -6.67
CA LEU A 111 -2.85 -4.36 -7.34
C LEU A 111 -3.57 -3.34 -6.45
N THR A 112 -3.61 -3.54 -5.12
CA THR A 112 -4.08 -2.53 -4.18
C THR A 112 -3.20 -1.28 -4.25
N ALA A 113 -1.87 -1.43 -4.27
CA ALA A 113 -0.96 -0.29 -4.45
C ALA A 113 -1.22 0.45 -5.78
N THR A 114 -1.43 -0.30 -6.87
CA THR A 114 -1.81 0.27 -8.17
C THR A 114 -3.12 1.05 -8.10
N MET A 115 -4.16 0.49 -7.47
CA MET A 115 -5.46 1.14 -7.38
C MET A 115 -5.41 2.42 -6.54
N LEU A 116 -4.71 2.40 -5.40
CA LEU A 116 -4.50 3.61 -4.58
C LEU A 116 -3.79 4.69 -5.38
N LYS A 117 -2.72 4.33 -6.11
CA LYS A 117 -1.99 5.26 -6.98
C LYS A 117 -2.92 5.87 -8.03
N LEU A 118 -3.67 5.05 -8.75
CA LEU A 118 -4.58 5.54 -9.80
C LEU A 118 -5.70 6.42 -9.22
N GLN A 119 -6.23 6.11 -8.04
CA GLN A 119 -7.21 6.96 -7.36
C GLN A 119 -6.64 8.33 -7.01
N ILE A 120 -5.37 8.40 -6.57
CA ILE A 120 -4.67 9.66 -6.34
C ILE A 120 -4.52 10.44 -7.66
N GLN A 121 -3.99 9.78 -8.70
CA GLN A 121 -3.81 10.40 -10.02
C GLN A 121 -5.12 10.95 -10.59
N GLN A 122 -6.21 10.18 -10.49
CA GLN A 122 -7.55 10.61 -10.88
C GLN A 122 -8.00 11.86 -10.11
N ALA A 123 -7.82 11.86 -8.78
CA ALA A 123 -8.17 13.01 -7.95
C ALA A 123 -7.33 14.25 -8.28
N GLN A 124 -6.09 14.05 -8.74
CA GLN A 124 -5.17 15.11 -9.17
C GLN A 124 -5.35 15.53 -10.64
N GLY A 125 -6.35 14.97 -11.33
CA GLY A 125 -6.80 15.42 -12.65
C GLY A 125 -6.26 14.60 -13.83
N GLU A 126 -5.59 13.47 -13.61
CA GLU A 126 -5.23 12.55 -14.67
C GLU A 126 -6.43 11.71 -15.14
N ASP A 127 -6.53 11.47 -16.45
CA ASP A 127 -7.51 10.51 -16.99
C ASP A 127 -6.95 9.08 -16.95
N VAL A 128 -7.37 8.34 -15.94
CA VAL A 128 -6.93 6.96 -15.68
C VAL A 128 -8.10 5.98 -15.66
N THR A 129 -9.29 6.39 -16.13
CA THR A 129 -10.55 5.66 -15.96
C THR A 129 -10.49 4.23 -16.50
N GLU A 130 -10.04 4.06 -17.76
CA GLU A 130 -9.92 2.73 -18.39
C GLU A 130 -8.89 1.84 -17.69
N LYS A 131 -7.80 2.44 -17.23
CA LYS A 131 -6.74 1.74 -16.50
C LYS A 131 -7.23 1.28 -15.14
N MET A 132 -7.96 2.13 -14.41
CA MET A 132 -8.60 1.77 -13.14
C MET A 132 -9.57 0.60 -13.29
N GLU A 133 -10.40 0.60 -14.34
CA GLU A 133 -11.31 -0.52 -14.58
C GLU A 133 -10.55 -1.83 -14.82
N THR A 134 -9.52 -1.79 -15.66
CA THR A 134 -8.67 -2.94 -15.98
C THR A 134 -7.96 -3.50 -14.74
N GLU A 135 -7.32 -2.62 -13.95
CA GLU A 135 -6.58 -3.05 -12.75
C GLU A 135 -7.53 -3.47 -11.62
N ASN A 136 -8.71 -2.87 -11.51
CA ASN A 136 -9.72 -3.29 -10.54
C ASN A 136 -10.25 -4.69 -10.87
N GLN A 137 -10.51 -5.02 -12.13
CA GLN A 137 -10.93 -6.38 -12.51
C GLN A 137 -9.88 -7.43 -12.11
N LYS A 138 -8.59 -7.14 -12.34
CA LYS A 138 -7.50 -8.01 -11.88
C LYS A 138 -7.48 -8.12 -10.36
N LEU A 139 -7.64 -7.00 -9.64
CA LEU A 139 -7.65 -6.99 -8.18
C LEU A 139 -8.77 -7.87 -7.63
N GLN A 140 -10.01 -7.67 -8.10
CA GLN A 140 -11.17 -8.44 -7.67
C GLN A 140 -11.01 -9.94 -7.97
N ASN A 141 -10.45 -10.30 -9.12
CA ASN A 141 -10.17 -11.70 -9.45
C ASN A 141 -9.19 -12.35 -8.45
N ASN A 142 -8.11 -11.67 -8.06
CA ASN A 142 -7.16 -12.23 -7.09
C ASN A 142 -7.73 -12.24 -5.66
N ILE A 143 -8.58 -11.26 -5.31
CA ILE A 143 -9.31 -11.28 -4.03
C ILE A 143 -10.25 -12.50 -3.98
N SER A 144 -11.03 -12.74 -5.03
CA SER A 144 -11.92 -13.91 -5.12
C SER A 144 -11.14 -15.23 -4.98
N GLN A 145 -9.97 -15.35 -5.64
CA GLN A 145 -9.13 -16.54 -5.51
C GLN A 145 -8.57 -16.73 -4.10
N ASP A 146 -8.21 -15.65 -3.40
CA ASP A 146 -7.79 -15.71 -1.99
C ASP A 146 -8.95 -16.13 -1.08
N GLU A 147 -10.15 -15.57 -1.29
CA GLU A 147 -11.37 -15.89 -0.54
C GLU A 147 -11.82 -17.35 -0.77
N GLU A 148 -11.71 -17.87 -1.99
CA GLU A 148 -11.99 -19.28 -2.31
C GLU A 148 -11.05 -20.24 -1.56
N ALA A 149 -9.82 -19.80 -1.29
CA ALA A 149 -8.82 -20.53 -0.53
C ALA A 149 -8.89 -20.28 0.99
N ALA A 150 -9.95 -19.64 1.48
CA ALA A 150 -10.07 -19.24 2.88
C ALA A 150 -9.79 -20.39 3.87
N GLY A 151 -8.93 -20.12 4.85
CA GLY A 151 -8.54 -21.10 5.87
C GLY A 151 -7.39 -22.03 5.46
N GLN A 152 -6.94 -22.01 4.19
CA GLN A 152 -5.78 -22.76 3.75
C GLN A 152 -4.47 -22.00 4.03
N ALA A 153 -3.36 -22.72 4.21
CA ALA A 153 -2.06 -22.12 4.52
C ALA A 153 -1.48 -21.40 3.29
N SER A 154 -0.94 -20.19 3.46
CA SER A 154 -0.21 -19.47 2.41
C SER A 154 1.26 -19.29 2.80
N THR A 155 2.16 -19.51 1.85
CA THR A 155 3.60 -19.50 2.11
C THR A 155 4.20 -18.11 1.88
N PHE A 156 4.90 -17.61 2.89
CA PHE A 156 5.74 -16.42 2.76
C PHE A 156 7.04 -16.77 2.02
N LEU A 157 7.44 -15.93 1.07
CA LEU A 157 8.78 -15.93 0.51
C LEU A 157 9.45 -14.60 0.80
N SER A 158 10.69 -14.66 1.28
CA SER A 158 11.52 -13.46 1.41
C SER A 158 11.98 -12.99 0.03
N PHE A 159 12.05 -11.68 -0.16
CA PHE A 159 12.63 -11.07 -1.36
C PHE A 159 13.38 -9.80 -0.94
N ASP A 160 14.62 -9.64 -1.40
CA ASP A 160 15.48 -8.53 -1.00
C ASP A 160 15.27 -7.33 -1.92
N ALA A 161 14.42 -6.42 -1.48
CA ALA A 161 14.08 -5.20 -2.20
C ALA A 161 13.46 -4.17 -1.25
N THR A 162 13.60 -2.89 -1.59
CA THR A 162 13.20 -1.74 -0.77
C THR A 162 12.56 -0.67 -1.65
N THR A 163 11.68 0.15 -1.06
CA THR A 163 10.89 1.15 -1.80
C THR A 163 11.64 2.47 -2.12
N ASP A 164 12.93 2.55 -1.81
CA ASP A 164 13.80 3.74 -1.98
C ASP A 164 14.71 3.69 -3.23
#